data_AF-A0A9P8M4P9-F1
#
_entry.id   AF-A0A9P8M4P9-F1
#
_cell.length_a   1.000
_cell.length_b   1.000
_cell.length_c   1.000
_cell.angle_alpha   90.00
_cell.angle_beta   90.00
_cell.angle_gamma   90.00
#
_symmetry.space_group_name_H-M   'P 1'
#
loop_
_entity.id
_entity.type
_entity.pdbx_description
1 polymer ?
#
loop_
_entity_poly.entity_id
_entity_poly.type
_entity_poly.pdbx_seq_one_letter_code
_entity_poly.pdbx_strand_id
1 'polypeptide(L)'
;MEWLEVQHIHTNTVNLATTLKMRSTSLFAVATLGAVASAYQLPANLKKIYDQHKAGTCSKKLSGTFSGGAAYCGDIPNAIFLKGSSGNYDNMDIDCDGANNSAGGCANDPSGQGQTSFKDTVKTYGIPDLDANIHPYVVFGNEGASPSFSPQSHGMKPLSIMAVVCNNQLFYGVWGDQNGFTSTGEASLAMGKLCFPNEGLSGDNGHDPKDVLYIGFTGSDTVPGKSGAKWGAKKTAEFEDSIKAMGDKLVAAL
;
A
#
# COMPACT_ATOMS: atom_id res chain seq x y z
N MET A 1 11.84 48.90 79.42
CA MET A 1 13.19 48.70 79.97
C MET A 1 14.10 48.42 78.78
N GLU A 2 14.48 49.46 78.04
CA GLU A 2 15.65 50.32 78.29
C GLU A 2 17.00 49.59 78.17
N TRP A 3 17.75 50.04 77.14
CA TRP A 3 19.20 50.14 76.96
C TRP A 3 20.09 48.89 77.08
N LEU A 4 20.86 48.61 76.01
CA LEU A 4 22.30 48.89 76.00
C LEU A 4 22.92 48.62 74.61
N GLU A 5 24.10 49.20 74.45
CA GLU A 5 24.66 49.80 73.27
C GLU A 5 26.15 49.36 73.16
N VAL A 6 26.70 49.36 71.93
CA VAL A 6 28.14 49.45 71.53
C VAL A 6 29.05 48.24 71.86
N GLN A 7 29.88 47.67 70.96
CA GLN A 7 31.15 48.13 70.36
C GLN A 7 31.63 47.08 69.32
N HIS A 8 31.97 47.44 68.06
CA HIS A 8 33.34 47.55 67.47
C HIS A 8 34.11 46.20 67.35
N ILE A 9 34.86 45.80 66.31
CA ILE A 9 35.50 46.40 65.11
C ILE A 9 36.04 45.21 64.24
N HIS A 10 36.23 45.44 62.94
CA HIS A 10 37.29 44.95 62.03
C HIS A 10 36.83 44.31 60.70
N THR A 11 37.16 45.07 59.66
CA THR A 11 37.29 44.74 58.24
C THR A 11 38.17 43.50 57.99
N ASN A 12 37.80 42.67 57.01
CA ASN A 12 38.73 42.22 55.99
C ASN A 12 37.97 41.73 54.75
N THR A 13 38.20 42.42 53.65
CA THR A 13 37.87 42.03 52.28
C THR A 13 38.65 40.79 51.89
N VAL A 14 37.97 39.75 51.40
CA VAL A 14 38.54 38.79 50.46
C VAL A 14 37.47 38.44 49.42
N ASN A 15 37.72 38.85 48.18
CA ASN A 15 37.02 38.37 47.00
C ASN A 15 37.33 36.89 46.80
N LEU A 16 36.32 36.02 46.85
CA LEU A 16 36.39 34.70 46.20
C LEU A 16 35.33 34.64 45.10
N ALA A 17 35.80 34.85 43.87
CA ALA A 17 35.05 34.47 42.67
C ALA A 17 34.82 32.96 42.71
N THR A 18 33.57 32.54 42.91
CA THR A 18 33.19 31.14 42.84
C THR A 18 32.88 30.82 41.38
N THR A 19 33.77 30.07 40.73
CA THR A 19 33.61 29.58 39.37
C THR A 19 32.43 28.59 39.33
N LEU A 20 31.29 29.04 38.80
CA LEU A 20 30.12 28.18 38.58
C LEU A 20 30.43 27.22 37.42
N LYS A 21 30.72 25.95 37.75
CA LYS A 21 30.98 24.88 36.79
C LYS A 21 29.65 24.47 36.15
N MET A 22 29.27 25.15 35.07
CA MET A 22 28.09 24.83 34.27
C MET A 22 28.30 23.45 33.62
N ARG A 23 27.66 22.42 34.19
CA ARG A 23 27.58 21.10 33.56
C ARG A 23 26.53 21.19 32.45
N SER A 24 26.97 21.39 31.21
CA SER A 24 26.14 21.17 30.03
C SER A 24 25.78 19.68 29.94
N THR A 25 24.63 19.31 30.48
CA THR A 25 23.94 18.10 30.07
C THR A 25 23.31 18.39 28.71
N SER A 26 24.06 18.09 27.65
CA SER A 26 23.53 18.02 26.29
C SER A 26 22.48 16.91 26.24
N LEU A 27 21.18 17.28 26.28
CA LEU A 27 20.13 16.35 25.89
C LEU A 27 20.28 16.10 24.39
N PHE A 28 20.80 14.93 24.04
CA PHE A 28 20.66 14.40 22.69
C PHE A 28 19.19 14.03 22.49
N ALA A 29 18.43 14.93 21.88
CA ALA A 29 17.14 14.57 21.29
C ALA A 29 17.42 13.61 20.12
N VAL A 30 17.27 12.31 20.36
CA VAL A 30 17.24 11.31 19.29
C VAL A 30 15.91 11.50 18.57
N ALA A 31 15.92 12.29 17.50
CA ALA A 31 14.83 12.30 16.55
C ALA A 31 14.80 10.92 15.88
N THR A 32 13.92 10.04 16.35
CA THR A 32 13.56 8.84 15.61
C THR A 32 12.88 9.30 14.33
N LEU A 33 13.65 9.38 13.23
CA LEU A 33 13.10 9.36 11.89
C LEU A 33 12.42 8.00 11.74
N GLY A 34 11.13 7.94 12.10
CA GLY A 34 10.27 6.87 11.62
C GLY A 34 10.37 6.91 10.10
N ALA A 35 10.67 5.78 9.49
CA ALA A 35 10.55 5.64 8.04
C ALA A 35 9.09 5.91 7.71
N VAL A 36 8.78 7.16 7.34
CA VAL A 36 7.58 7.47 6.57
C VAL A 36 7.73 6.62 5.32
N ALA A 37 6.94 5.55 5.25
CA ALA A 37 6.75 4.77 4.04
C ALA A 37 6.52 5.81 2.93
N SER A 38 7.54 5.99 2.09
CA SER A 38 7.61 7.10 1.17
C SER A 38 6.68 6.73 0.04
N ALA A 39 5.40 7.03 0.22
CA ALA A 39 4.41 6.86 -0.81
C ALA A 39 4.95 7.46 -2.09
N TYR A 40 5.01 6.65 -3.15
CA TYR A 40 5.79 7.02 -4.30
C TYR A 40 5.11 8.18 -5.00
N GLN A 41 5.86 9.24 -5.27
CA GLN A 41 5.35 10.36 -6.06
C GLN A 41 4.81 9.80 -7.37
N LEU A 42 3.56 10.14 -7.69
CA LEU A 42 2.92 9.70 -8.91
C LEU A 42 3.73 10.22 -10.12
N PRO A 43 4.36 9.34 -10.93
CA PRO A 43 5.17 9.76 -12.07
C PRO A 43 4.34 10.55 -13.07
N ALA A 44 4.94 11.53 -13.75
CA ALA A 44 4.21 12.46 -14.61
C ALA A 44 3.43 11.75 -15.74
N ASN A 45 3.98 10.69 -16.32
CA ASN A 45 3.30 9.90 -17.35
C ASN A 45 2.08 9.17 -16.77
N LEU A 46 2.20 8.58 -15.59
CA LEU A 46 1.09 7.91 -14.92
C LEU A 46 0.03 8.89 -14.42
N LYS A 47 0.44 10.08 -13.93
CA LYS A 47 -0.50 11.16 -13.60
C LYS A 47 -1.31 11.58 -14.83
N LYS A 48 -0.67 11.70 -15.99
CA LYS A 48 -1.35 12.01 -17.25
C LYS A 48 -2.34 10.92 -17.62
N ILE A 49 -1.96 9.64 -17.52
CA ILE A 49 -2.86 8.51 -17.76
C ILE A 49 -4.07 8.56 -16.81
N TYR A 50 -3.82 8.80 -15.53
CA TYR A 50 -4.88 8.98 -14.53
C TYR A 50 -5.81 10.12 -14.95
N ASP A 51 -5.31 11.34 -15.12
CA ASP A 51 -6.14 12.50 -15.46
C ASP A 51 -6.91 12.31 -16.79
N GLN A 52 -6.30 11.69 -17.80
CA GLN A 52 -6.92 11.45 -19.10
C GLN A 52 -8.05 10.42 -19.06
N HIS A 53 -7.94 9.40 -18.22
CA HIS A 53 -8.95 8.35 -18.10
C HIS A 53 -9.96 8.63 -17.00
N LYS A 54 -9.78 9.66 -16.16
CA LYS A 54 -10.72 9.98 -15.08
C LYS A 54 -12.08 10.39 -15.61
N ALA A 55 -12.11 11.24 -16.65
CA ALA A 55 -13.34 11.61 -17.34
C ALA A 55 -13.77 10.51 -18.33
N GLY A 56 -15.07 10.42 -18.59
CA GLY A 56 -15.63 9.50 -19.58
C GLY A 56 -15.60 8.03 -19.16
N THR A 57 -15.70 7.16 -20.16
CA THR A 57 -15.71 5.71 -20.01
C THR A 57 -14.58 5.09 -20.80
N CYS A 58 -14.35 3.81 -20.54
CA CYS A 58 -13.53 2.92 -21.34
C CYS A 58 -13.85 3.01 -22.85
N SER A 59 -12.87 3.24 -23.71
CA SER A 59 -13.07 3.20 -25.17
C SER A 59 -12.96 1.77 -25.71
N LYS A 60 -12.01 1.00 -25.20
CA LYS A 60 -11.76 -0.42 -25.46
C LYS A 60 -12.10 -1.23 -24.21
N LYS A 61 -13.40 -1.45 -24.06
CA LYS A 61 -13.96 -2.27 -22.99
C LYS A 61 -13.65 -3.75 -23.22
N LEU A 62 -13.11 -4.43 -22.20
CA LEU A 62 -12.72 -5.84 -22.27
C LEU A 62 -13.72 -6.78 -21.55
N SER A 63 -14.62 -6.23 -20.73
CA SER A 63 -15.59 -6.99 -19.94
C SER A 63 -16.97 -6.34 -19.93
N GLY A 64 -17.97 -6.98 -19.31
CA GLY A 64 -19.20 -6.30 -18.87
C GLY A 64 -18.94 -5.29 -17.73
N THR A 65 -20.00 -4.62 -17.28
CA THR A 65 -19.96 -3.77 -16.07
C THR A 65 -20.28 -4.62 -14.84
N PHE A 66 -19.41 -4.58 -13.83
CA PHE A 66 -19.50 -5.32 -12.57
C PHE A 66 -20.39 -4.61 -11.54
N SER A 67 -20.67 -5.25 -10.39
CA SER A 67 -21.63 -4.75 -9.39
C SER A 67 -21.27 -3.36 -8.85
N GLY A 68 -19.96 -3.09 -8.68
CA GLY A 68 -19.41 -1.78 -8.31
C GLY A 68 -19.49 -0.73 -9.42
N GLY A 69 -19.88 -1.10 -10.64
CA GLY A 69 -20.00 -0.21 -11.79
C GLY A 69 -18.71 -0.05 -12.61
N ALA A 70 -17.62 -0.71 -12.21
CA ALA A 70 -16.40 -0.76 -12.99
C ALA A 70 -16.43 -1.82 -14.10
N ALA A 71 -15.53 -1.68 -15.06
CA ALA A 71 -15.25 -2.67 -16.09
C ALA A 71 -13.73 -2.72 -16.37
N TYR A 72 -13.25 -3.84 -16.90
CA TYR A 72 -11.88 -3.98 -17.35
C TYR A 72 -11.68 -3.29 -18.70
N CYS A 73 -10.57 -2.57 -18.81
CA CYS A 73 -10.26 -1.69 -19.93
C CYS A 73 -8.88 -1.95 -20.51
N GLY A 74 -8.77 -1.86 -21.84
CA GLY A 74 -7.54 -2.06 -22.59
C GLY A 74 -7.11 -0.85 -23.40
N ASP A 75 -7.49 0.37 -22.97
CA ASP A 75 -7.14 1.64 -23.64
C ASP A 75 -5.64 1.96 -23.58
N ILE A 76 -4.95 1.41 -22.58
CA ILE A 76 -3.52 1.62 -22.35
C ILE A 76 -2.75 0.44 -22.98
N PRO A 77 -1.78 0.70 -23.87
CA PRO A 77 -0.94 -0.37 -24.42
C PRO A 77 -0.27 -1.20 -23.33
N ASN A 78 -0.24 -2.52 -23.51
CA ASN A 78 0.37 -3.48 -22.59
C ASN A 78 -0.21 -3.49 -21.17
N ALA A 79 -1.40 -2.93 -20.97
CA ALA A 79 -2.01 -2.82 -19.65
C ALA A 79 -3.52 -3.09 -19.69
N ILE A 80 -4.02 -3.55 -18.55
CA ILE A 80 -5.45 -3.70 -18.25
C ILE A 80 -5.73 -2.86 -17.00
N PHE A 81 -6.81 -2.10 -16.98
CA PHE A 81 -7.18 -1.32 -15.79
C PHE A 81 -8.67 -1.37 -15.50
N LEU A 82 -9.04 -1.14 -14.23
CA LEU A 82 -10.43 -0.99 -13.82
C LEU A 82 -10.90 0.45 -14.02
N LYS A 83 -12.08 0.60 -14.61
CA LYS A 83 -12.70 1.91 -14.85
C LYS A 83 -14.19 1.91 -14.57
N GLY A 84 -14.61 2.80 -13.68
CA GLY A 84 -16.01 3.10 -13.39
C GLY A 84 -16.66 4.09 -14.36
N SER A 85 -17.75 4.72 -13.91
CA SER A 85 -18.43 5.80 -14.63
C SER A 85 -17.57 7.07 -14.75
N SER A 86 -18.00 8.05 -15.55
CA SER A 86 -17.26 9.31 -15.72
C SER A 86 -16.97 9.99 -14.39
N GLY A 87 -15.69 10.30 -14.14
CA GLY A 87 -15.21 10.88 -12.89
C GLY A 87 -14.68 9.85 -11.88
N ASN A 88 -15.00 8.56 -12.08
CA ASN A 88 -14.73 7.49 -11.12
C ASN A 88 -13.82 6.40 -11.69
N TYR A 89 -13.02 5.82 -10.80
CA TYR A 89 -12.39 4.52 -10.96
C TYR A 89 -13.17 3.47 -10.18
N ASP A 90 -12.53 2.77 -9.24
CA ASP A 90 -13.16 1.81 -8.35
C ASP A 90 -12.82 2.12 -6.88
N ASN A 91 -13.52 1.43 -5.98
CA ASN A 91 -13.27 1.44 -4.55
C ASN A 91 -12.06 0.53 -4.19
N MET A 92 -11.79 0.37 -2.90
CA MET A 92 -10.86 -0.63 -2.38
C MET A 92 -11.46 -1.39 -1.21
N ASP A 93 -12.11 -2.52 -1.48
CA ASP A 93 -12.48 -3.50 -0.47
C ASP A 93 -11.25 -4.30 -0.02
N ILE A 94 -11.30 -4.83 1.20
CA ILE A 94 -10.22 -5.64 1.75
C ILE A 94 -10.47 -7.11 1.49
N ASP A 95 -9.51 -7.73 0.84
CA ASP A 95 -9.39 -9.18 0.70
C ASP A 95 -8.38 -9.70 1.73
N CYS A 96 -8.80 -10.65 2.55
CA CYS A 96 -7.94 -11.29 3.55
C CYS A 96 -7.54 -12.71 3.20
N ASP A 97 -7.75 -13.14 1.95
CA ASP A 97 -7.50 -14.52 1.54
C ASP A 97 -6.02 -14.90 1.66
N GLY A 98 -5.77 -16.19 1.89
CA GLY A 98 -4.42 -16.76 1.96
C GLY A 98 -3.94 -17.08 3.38
N ALA A 99 -2.64 -16.89 3.60
CA ALA A 99 -1.98 -17.20 4.86
C ALA A 99 -2.35 -16.18 5.94
N ASN A 100 -2.61 -16.68 7.15
CA ASN A 100 -3.00 -15.85 8.31
C ASN A 100 -4.27 -15.00 8.08
N ASN A 101 -5.22 -15.53 7.31
CA ASN A 101 -6.47 -14.86 6.90
C ASN A 101 -7.38 -14.39 8.05
N SER A 102 -7.13 -14.79 9.31
CA SER A 102 -7.87 -14.30 10.50
C SER A 102 -6.98 -13.54 11.48
N ALA A 103 -5.77 -13.15 11.07
CA ALA A 103 -4.85 -12.39 11.92
C ALA A 103 -5.01 -10.88 11.74
N GLY A 104 -4.68 -10.12 12.79
CA GLY A 104 -4.60 -8.66 12.70
C GLY A 104 -5.92 -8.02 12.29
N GLY A 105 -5.86 -7.14 11.27
CA GLY A 105 -7.06 -6.45 10.77
C GLY A 105 -7.99 -7.35 9.96
N CYS A 106 -7.63 -8.61 9.72
CA CYS A 106 -8.48 -9.60 9.07
C CYS A 106 -9.27 -10.46 10.08
N ALA A 107 -9.13 -10.22 11.39
CA ALA A 107 -9.78 -11.04 12.42
C ALA A 107 -11.33 -11.01 12.38
N ASN A 108 -11.91 -10.01 11.74
CA ASN A 108 -13.35 -9.81 11.59
C ASN A 108 -13.86 -10.00 10.16
N ASP A 109 -13.05 -10.54 9.24
CA ASP A 109 -13.50 -10.86 7.88
C ASP A 109 -14.48 -12.05 7.90
N PRO A 110 -15.75 -11.89 7.48
CA PRO A 110 -16.71 -12.97 7.41
C PRO A 110 -16.57 -13.84 6.14
N SER A 111 -15.85 -13.36 5.13
CA SER A 111 -15.70 -13.97 3.80
C SER A 111 -14.33 -14.61 3.55
N GLY A 112 -13.32 -14.25 4.35
CA GLY A 112 -11.93 -14.65 4.12
C GLY A 112 -11.70 -16.16 4.02
N GLN A 113 -10.93 -16.57 3.02
CA GLN A 113 -10.58 -17.95 2.71
C GLN A 113 -9.11 -18.23 3.05
N GLY A 114 -8.80 -19.48 3.40
CA GLY A 114 -7.44 -19.89 3.75
C GLY A 114 -6.50 -20.07 2.55
N GLN A 115 -6.84 -19.53 1.37
CA GLN A 115 -6.01 -19.63 0.18
C GLN A 115 -6.27 -18.51 -0.82
N THR A 116 -5.21 -18.02 -1.46
CA THR A 116 -5.34 -17.18 -2.67
C THR A 116 -5.39 -18.03 -3.94
N SER A 117 -5.85 -17.47 -5.05
CA SER A 117 -5.88 -18.14 -6.36
C SER A 117 -4.54 -18.69 -6.82
N PHE A 118 -3.41 -18.10 -6.40
CA PHE A 118 -2.07 -18.49 -6.85
C PHE A 118 -1.22 -19.19 -5.79
N LYS A 119 -1.86 -19.68 -4.72
CA LYS A 119 -1.24 -20.44 -3.63
C LYS A 119 -0.21 -21.47 -4.09
N ASP A 120 -0.57 -22.33 -5.04
CA ASP A 120 0.31 -23.40 -5.51
C ASP A 120 1.58 -22.86 -6.17
N THR A 121 1.50 -21.71 -6.83
CA THR A 121 2.66 -21.06 -7.45
C THR A 121 3.58 -20.46 -6.39
N VAL A 122 3.04 -19.66 -5.46
CA VAL A 122 3.86 -19.01 -4.40
C VAL A 122 4.44 -20.02 -3.41
N LYS A 123 3.82 -21.19 -3.27
CA LYS A 123 4.40 -22.35 -2.58
C LYS A 123 5.72 -22.79 -3.17
N THR A 124 5.86 -22.76 -4.50
CA THR A 124 7.15 -23.02 -5.16
C THR A 124 8.17 -21.90 -4.93
N TYR A 125 7.72 -20.71 -4.53
CA TYR A 125 8.55 -19.54 -4.23
C TYR A 125 9.03 -19.47 -2.78
N GLY A 126 8.50 -20.34 -1.91
CA GLY A 126 9.00 -20.53 -0.54
C GLY A 126 8.09 -19.98 0.55
N ILE A 127 6.84 -19.62 0.24
CA ILE A 127 5.82 -19.24 1.23
C ILE A 127 4.59 -20.16 1.13
N PRO A 128 3.87 -20.46 2.22
CA PRO A 128 2.70 -21.32 2.15
C PRO A 128 1.57 -20.74 1.29
N ASP A 129 1.44 -19.41 1.30
CA ASP A 129 0.56 -18.59 0.47
C ASP A 129 0.99 -17.12 0.62
N LEU A 130 0.38 -16.20 -0.15
CA LEU A 130 0.37 -14.77 0.14
C LEU A 130 -0.34 -14.53 1.49
N ASP A 131 0.08 -13.49 2.20
CA ASP A 131 -0.47 -13.10 3.50
C ASP A 131 -0.97 -11.66 3.37
N ALA A 132 -2.28 -11.45 3.51
CA ALA A 132 -2.92 -10.15 3.33
C ALA A 132 -2.39 -9.07 4.29
N ASN A 133 -1.80 -9.43 5.42
CA ASN A 133 -1.21 -8.48 6.37
C ASN A 133 0.22 -8.04 5.95
N ILE A 134 0.85 -8.74 5.01
CA ILE A 134 2.25 -8.54 4.63
C ILE A 134 2.41 -8.20 3.15
N HIS A 135 1.73 -8.90 2.26
CA HIS A 135 1.94 -8.84 0.82
C HIS A 135 0.90 -7.92 0.19
N PRO A 136 1.28 -6.76 -0.37
CA PRO A 136 0.42 -6.01 -1.26
C PRO A 136 0.08 -6.86 -2.50
N TYR A 137 -1.15 -7.33 -2.56
CA TYR A 137 -1.73 -7.93 -3.74
C TYR A 137 -3.09 -7.32 -4.06
N VAL A 138 -3.51 -7.49 -5.30
CA VAL A 138 -4.80 -7.07 -5.84
C VAL A 138 -5.58 -8.30 -6.28
N VAL A 139 -6.88 -8.31 -5.99
CA VAL A 139 -7.84 -9.26 -6.55
C VAL A 139 -8.22 -8.74 -7.94
N PHE A 140 -7.84 -9.46 -8.98
CA PHE A 140 -8.01 -9.00 -10.35
C PHE A 140 -8.49 -10.12 -11.27
N GLY A 141 -9.54 -9.87 -12.04
CA GLY A 141 -10.28 -10.90 -12.72
C GLY A 141 -11.44 -11.44 -11.89
N ASN A 142 -12.45 -11.96 -12.60
CA ASN A 142 -13.69 -12.45 -12.05
C ASN A 142 -14.08 -13.75 -12.75
N GLU A 143 -14.18 -14.84 -12.00
CA GLU A 143 -14.55 -16.15 -12.50
C GLU A 143 -15.74 -16.70 -11.73
N GLY A 144 -16.53 -17.58 -12.34
CA GLY A 144 -17.67 -18.22 -11.66
C GLY A 144 -18.98 -17.43 -11.64
N ALA A 145 -19.01 -16.18 -12.12
CA ALA A 145 -20.23 -15.36 -12.23
C ALA A 145 -20.31 -14.59 -13.57
N SER A 146 -21.41 -13.84 -13.77
CA SER A 146 -21.62 -12.98 -14.95
C SER A 146 -21.91 -11.54 -14.52
N PRO A 147 -21.16 -10.54 -15.03
CA PRO A 147 -20.07 -10.67 -16.00
C PRO A 147 -18.86 -11.41 -15.41
N SER A 148 -18.04 -11.96 -16.30
CA SER A 148 -16.74 -12.57 -15.98
C SER A 148 -15.63 -11.89 -16.76
N PHE A 149 -14.39 -12.04 -16.26
CA PHE A 149 -13.20 -11.55 -16.92
C PHE A 149 -11.97 -12.34 -16.50
N SER A 150 -11.22 -12.86 -17.47
CA SER A 150 -9.93 -13.54 -17.22
C SER A 150 -8.78 -12.65 -17.69
N PRO A 151 -7.95 -12.10 -16.79
CA PRO A 151 -6.80 -11.29 -17.21
C PRO A 151 -5.81 -12.07 -18.10
N GLN A 152 -5.74 -13.39 -17.93
CA GLN A 152 -4.90 -14.28 -18.73
C GLN A 152 -5.29 -14.33 -20.21
N SER A 153 -6.58 -14.20 -20.56
CA SER A 153 -7.00 -14.15 -21.98
C SER A 153 -6.54 -12.87 -22.68
N HIS A 154 -6.08 -11.88 -21.90
CA HIS A 154 -5.55 -10.61 -22.36
C HIS A 154 -4.05 -10.44 -22.09
N GLY A 155 -3.34 -11.54 -21.78
CA GLY A 155 -1.88 -11.56 -21.73
C GLY A 155 -1.26 -11.21 -20.38
N MET A 156 -2.05 -10.90 -19.35
CA MET A 156 -1.53 -10.88 -17.97
C MET A 156 -1.14 -12.28 -17.52
N LYS A 157 -0.18 -12.37 -16.61
CA LYS A 157 0.28 -13.63 -16.02
C LYS A 157 0.01 -13.65 -14.52
N PRO A 158 -0.34 -14.79 -13.91
CA PRO A 158 -0.41 -14.90 -12.45
C PRO A 158 0.80 -14.27 -11.77
N LEU A 159 0.58 -13.51 -10.70
CA LEU A 159 1.62 -12.81 -9.95
C LEU A 159 2.37 -11.71 -10.75
N SER A 160 1.83 -11.23 -11.87
CA SER A 160 2.33 -10.03 -12.54
C SER A 160 2.31 -8.86 -11.58
N ILE A 161 3.30 -7.98 -11.66
CA ILE A 161 3.27 -6.70 -10.96
C ILE A 161 2.00 -5.94 -11.34
N MET A 162 1.45 -5.21 -10.37
CA MET A 162 0.36 -4.27 -10.55
C MET A 162 0.74 -2.92 -9.96
N ALA A 163 0.32 -1.85 -10.64
CA ALA A 163 0.40 -0.48 -10.15
C ALA A 163 -0.96 -0.07 -9.60
N VAL A 164 -0.98 0.47 -8.38
CA VAL A 164 -2.18 1.00 -7.73
C VAL A 164 -1.96 2.49 -7.47
N VAL A 165 -2.87 3.32 -7.96
CA VAL A 165 -2.86 4.77 -7.72
C VAL A 165 -4.04 5.13 -6.82
N CYS A 166 -3.72 5.67 -5.66
CA CYS A 166 -4.65 6.08 -4.60
C CYS A 166 -4.05 7.28 -3.88
N ASN A 167 -4.87 8.21 -3.40
CA ASN A 167 -4.41 9.40 -2.68
C ASN A 167 -3.27 10.18 -3.40
N ASN A 168 -3.35 10.29 -4.74
CA ASN A 168 -2.32 10.91 -5.59
C ASN A 168 -0.91 10.30 -5.46
N GLN A 169 -0.83 9.05 -5.02
CA GLN A 169 0.40 8.30 -4.80
C GLN A 169 0.34 6.99 -5.60
N LEU A 170 1.52 6.45 -5.91
CA LEU A 170 1.67 5.17 -6.58
C LEU A 170 2.20 4.15 -5.58
N PHE A 171 1.65 2.94 -5.63
CA PHE A 171 2.11 1.76 -4.89
C PHE A 171 2.16 0.56 -5.82
N TYR A 172 2.98 -0.44 -5.46
CA TYR A 172 3.12 -1.67 -6.22
C TYR A 172 2.68 -2.88 -5.42
N GLY A 173 2.01 -3.79 -6.12
CA GLY A 173 1.67 -5.12 -5.60
C GLY A 173 1.77 -6.15 -6.71
N VAL A 174 1.19 -7.32 -6.47
CA VAL A 174 1.04 -8.38 -7.48
C VAL A 174 -0.43 -8.67 -7.73
N TRP A 175 -0.75 -9.17 -8.93
CA TRP A 175 -2.00 -9.88 -9.14
C TRP A 175 -1.97 -11.18 -8.32
N GLY A 176 -2.60 -11.16 -7.14
CA GLY A 176 -2.49 -12.23 -6.15
C GLY A 176 -3.71 -13.12 -6.07
N ASP A 177 -4.89 -12.59 -6.42
CA ASP A 177 -6.15 -13.33 -6.31
C ASP A 177 -7.15 -13.00 -7.42
N GLN A 178 -8.26 -13.72 -7.44
CA GLN A 178 -9.38 -13.56 -8.36
C GLN A 178 -10.70 -13.62 -7.59
N ASN A 179 -11.66 -12.79 -7.98
CA ASN A 179 -12.96 -12.75 -7.32
C ASN A 179 -13.89 -13.83 -7.92
N GLY A 180 -14.55 -14.61 -7.07
CA GLY A 180 -15.49 -15.68 -7.48
C GLY A 180 -16.90 -15.19 -7.89
N PHE A 181 -17.14 -13.88 -7.83
CA PHE A 181 -18.43 -13.24 -8.06
C PHE A 181 -18.27 -12.05 -9.01
N THR A 182 -19.08 -11.00 -8.80
CA THR A 182 -19.19 -9.84 -9.70
C THR A 182 -18.69 -8.55 -9.06
N SER A 183 -17.95 -8.64 -7.96
CA SER A 183 -17.32 -7.49 -7.31
C SER A 183 -15.93 -7.21 -7.89
N THR A 184 -15.49 -5.96 -7.87
CA THR A 184 -14.17 -5.51 -8.32
C THR A 184 -13.64 -4.47 -7.34
N GLY A 185 -12.37 -4.10 -7.47
CA GLY A 185 -11.77 -3.12 -6.55
C GLY A 185 -11.46 -3.72 -5.19
N GLU A 186 -10.90 -4.93 -5.14
CA GLU A 186 -10.51 -5.59 -3.88
C GLU A 186 -8.99 -5.77 -3.85
N ALA A 187 -8.40 -5.61 -2.66
CA ALA A 187 -6.97 -5.74 -2.46
C ALA A 187 -6.64 -6.22 -1.05
N SER A 188 -5.45 -6.79 -0.87
CA SER A 188 -4.92 -7.17 0.44
C SER A 188 -5.00 -6.02 1.46
N LEU A 189 -5.17 -6.36 2.74
CA LEU A 189 -5.10 -5.39 3.84
C LEU A 189 -3.79 -4.58 3.82
N ALA A 190 -2.67 -5.19 3.40
CA ALA A 190 -1.38 -4.54 3.23
C ALA A 190 -1.42 -3.43 2.18
N MET A 191 -2.02 -3.68 1.01
CA MET A 191 -2.22 -2.64 -0.02
C MET A 191 -3.18 -1.55 0.47
N GLY A 192 -4.28 -1.94 1.12
CA GLY A 192 -5.22 -0.97 1.73
C GLY A 192 -4.54 -0.01 2.69
N LYS A 193 -3.71 -0.52 3.60
CA LYS A 193 -2.97 0.31 4.57
C LYS A 193 -1.88 1.17 3.94
N LEU A 194 -1.34 0.79 2.77
CA LEU A 194 -0.45 1.67 2.01
C LEU A 194 -1.23 2.87 1.46
N CYS A 195 -2.39 2.63 0.85
CA CYS A 195 -3.22 3.66 0.25
C CYS A 195 -3.86 4.60 1.29
N PHE A 196 -4.43 4.01 2.35
CA PHE A 196 -5.32 4.70 3.29
C PHE A 196 -4.97 4.36 4.75
N PRO A 197 -3.76 4.73 5.23
CA PRO A 197 -3.25 4.31 6.54
C PRO A 197 -4.09 4.79 7.73
N ASN A 198 -4.95 5.80 7.54
CA ASN A 198 -5.72 6.45 8.60
C ASN A 198 -7.22 6.11 8.59
N GLU A 199 -7.68 5.24 7.69
CA GLU A 199 -9.11 4.92 7.56
C GLU A 199 -9.57 3.75 8.44
N GLY A 200 -8.64 3.13 9.18
CA GLY A 200 -8.98 2.01 10.06
C GLY A 200 -9.47 0.78 9.28
N LEU A 201 -8.86 0.51 8.13
CA LEU A 201 -9.25 -0.61 7.27
C LEU A 201 -9.08 -1.97 7.98
N SER A 202 -10.05 -2.85 7.72
CA SER A 202 -10.16 -4.22 8.25
C SER A 202 -10.87 -5.12 7.23
N GLY A 203 -10.94 -6.42 7.51
CA GLY A 203 -11.65 -7.38 6.65
C GLY A 203 -13.16 -7.12 6.50
N ASP A 204 -13.74 -6.25 7.32
CA ASP A 204 -15.13 -5.78 7.20
C ASP A 204 -15.25 -4.28 6.88
N ASN A 205 -14.13 -3.59 6.61
CA ASN A 205 -14.09 -2.15 6.41
C ASN A 205 -13.07 -1.78 5.32
N GLY A 206 -13.59 -1.53 4.12
CA GLY A 206 -12.82 -1.05 2.97
C GLY A 206 -12.88 0.48 2.80
N HIS A 207 -12.32 0.94 1.69
CA HIS A 207 -12.39 2.32 1.23
C HIS A 207 -13.48 2.48 0.17
N ASP A 208 -14.63 3.05 0.55
CA ASP A 208 -15.80 3.23 -0.34
C ASP A 208 -15.59 4.18 -1.54
N PRO A 209 -14.85 5.31 -1.42
CA PRO A 209 -14.70 6.23 -2.55
C PRO A 209 -14.07 5.58 -3.79
N LYS A 210 -14.62 5.93 -4.96
CA LYS A 210 -14.22 5.32 -6.25
C LYS A 210 -13.08 6.06 -6.93
N ASP A 211 -11.98 6.26 -6.22
CA ASP A 211 -10.84 7.05 -6.69
C ASP A 211 -9.53 6.26 -6.86
N VAL A 212 -9.60 4.93 -6.72
CA VAL A 212 -8.47 4.01 -6.83
C VAL A 212 -8.35 3.45 -8.25
N LEU A 213 -7.20 3.69 -8.88
CA LEU A 213 -6.88 3.12 -10.19
C LEU A 213 -5.96 1.89 -10.03
N TYR A 214 -6.44 0.75 -10.51
CA TYR A 214 -5.70 -0.50 -10.59
C TYR A 214 -5.22 -0.74 -12.02
N ILE A 215 -3.92 -0.95 -12.22
CA ILE A 215 -3.32 -1.27 -13.52
C ILE A 215 -2.55 -2.59 -13.42
N GLY A 216 -2.97 -3.57 -14.21
CA GLY A 216 -2.26 -4.82 -14.42
C GLY A 216 -1.46 -4.80 -15.71
N PHE A 217 -0.19 -5.18 -15.64
CA PHE A 217 0.69 -5.22 -16.83
C PHE A 217 0.59 -6.56 -17.55
N THR A 218 0.56 -6.53 -18.88
CA THR A 218 0.55 -7.72 -19.74
C THR A 218 1.97 -8.09 -20.19
N GLY A 219 2.23 -9.37 -20.43
CA GLY A 219 3.54 -9.87 -20.88
C GLY A 219 4.26 -10.69 -19.81
N SER A 220 5.25 -11.50 -20.23
CA SER A 220 5.95 -12.42 -19.32
C SER A 220 6.99 -11.74 -18.43
N ASP A 221 7.53 -10.61 -18.83
CA ASP A 221 8.54 -9.83 -18.11
C ASP A 221 7.94 -8.98 -16.97
N THR A 222 6.63 -9.12 -16.73
CA THR A 222 5.89 -8.46 -15.66
C THR A 222 5.86 -9.27 -14.37
N VAL A 223 6.26 -10.54 -14.40
CA VAL A 223 6.23 -11.45 -13.24
C VAL A 223 7.61 -11.44 -12.55
N PRO A 224 7.70 -11.10 -11.25
CA PRO A 224 8.98 -11.13 -10.53
C PRO A 224 9.59 -12.54 -10.47
N GLY A 225 8.73 -13.56 -10.48
CA GLY A 225 9.12 -14.96 -10.33
C GLY A 225 9.72 -15.24 -8.95
N LYS A 226 10.23 -16.47 -8.78
CA LYS A 226 10.72 -16.98 -7.49
C LYS A 226 11.76 -16.09 -6.80
N SER A 227 12.65 -15.46 -7.57
CA SER A 227 13.80 -14.73 -7.04
C SER A 227 13.72 -13.21 -7.24
N GLY A 228 12.70 -12.70 -7.94
CA GLY A 228 12.57 -11.27 -8.23
C GLY A 228 11.76 -10.48 -7.20
N ALA A 229 11.21 -11.13 -6.18
CA ALA A 229 10.53 -10.49 -5.06
C ALA A 229 10.94 -11.16 -3.75
N LYS A 230 10.84 -10.41 -2.64
CA LYS A 230 11.05 -10.94 -1.28
C LYS A 230 9.79 -11.62 -0.78
N TRP A 231 9.40 -12.75 -1.38
CA TRP A 231 8.22 -13.52 -0.97
C TRP A 231 8.21 -13.86 0.53
N GLY A 232 9.38 -14.10 1.14
CA GLY A 232 9.49 -14.38 2.58
C GLY A 232 9.46 -13.16 3.51
N ALA A 233 9.16 -11.96 2.99
CA ALA A 233 9.18 -10.70 3.73
C ALA A 233 8.36 -10.78 5.03
N LYS A 234 8.77 -10.00 6.03
CA LYS A 234 8.05 -9.91 7.32
C LYS A 234 7.29 -8.61 7.50
N LYS A 235 7.44 -7.69 6.55
CA LYS A 235 6.82 -6.36 6.57
C LYS A 235 6.42 -5.97 5.15
N THR A 236 5.32 -5.23 5.04
CA THR A 236 4.81 -4.70 3.78
C THR A 236 5.85 -3.92 2.99
N ALA A 237 6.54 -2.98 3.63
CA ALA A 237 7.57 -2.18 2.98
C ALA A 237 8.71 -3.03 2.40
N GLU A 238 9.08 -4.14 3.07
CA GLU A 238 10.15 -5.01 2.58
C GLU A 238 9.76 -5.71 1.27
N PHE A 239 8.51 -6.16 1.17
CA PHE A 239 8.01 -6.76 -0.06
C PHE A 239 7.89 -5.71 -1.17
N GLU A 240 7.26 -4.56 -0.88
CA GLU A 240 7.07 -3.49 -1.85
C GLU A 240 8.40 -2.98 -2.41
N ASP A 241 9.38 -2.70 -1.54
CA ASP A 241 10.73 -2.28 -1.95
C ASP A 241 11.39 -3.29 -2.90
N SER A 242 11.11 -4.58 -2.73
CA SER A 242 11.72 -5.65 -3.54
C SER A 242 11.21 -5.68 -4.98
N ILE A 243 9.98 -5.23 -5.22
CA ILE A 243 9.36 -5.22 -6.54
C ILE A 243 9.38 -3.83 -7.21
N LYS A 244 9.71 -2.79 -6.44
CA LYS A 244 9.65 -1.39 -6.88
C LYS A 244 10.39 -1.14 -8.20
N ALA A 245 11.64 -1.60 -8.32
CA ALA A 245 12.44 -1.33 -9.52
C ALA A 245 11.81 -1.94 -10.80
N MET A 246 11.16 -3.10 -10.68
CA MET A 246 10.42 -3.72 -11.78
C MET A 246 9.15 -2.93 -12.08
N GLY A 247 8.39 -2.55 -11.05
CA GLY A 247 7.21 -1.70 -11.20
C GLY A 247 7.50 -0.34 -11.84
N ASP A 248 8.58 0.32 -11.44
CA ASP A 248 9.02 1.61 -12.00
C ASP A 248 9.30 1.48 -13.50
N LYS A 249 10.00 0.40 -13.90
CA LYS A 249 10.29 0.11 -15.30
C LYS A 249 9.01 -0.10 -16.11
N LEU A 250 8.05 -0.83 -15.56
CA LEU A 250 6.75 -1.09 -16.22
C LEU A 250 5.93 0.19 -16.36
N VAL A 251 5.84 0.99 -15.30
CA VAL A 251 5.15 2.29 -15.33
C VAL A 251 5.80 3.26 -16.31
N ALA A 252 7.13 3.30 -16.39
CA ALA A 252 7.84 4.15 -17.35
C ALA A 252 7.59 3.75 -18.81
N ALA A 253 7.13 2.51 -19.07
CA ALA A 253 6.82 2.00 -20.39
C ALA A 253 5.35 2.21 -20.82
N LEU A 254 4.52 2.80 -19.94
CA LEU A 254 3.13 3.20 -20.24
C LEU A 254 3.05 4.49 -21.05
#